data_AF-A0A831TDC5-F1
#
_entry.id   AF-A0A831TDC5-F1
#
_cell.length_a   1.000
_cell.length_b   1.000
_cell.length_c   1.000
_cell.angle_alpha   90.00
_cell.angle_beta   90.00
_cell.angle_gamma   90.00
#
_symmetry.space_group_name_H-M   'P 1'
#
loop_
_entity.id
_entity.type
_entity.pdbx_description
1 polymer ?
#
loop_
_entity_poly.entity_id
_entity_poly.type
_entity_poly.pdbx_seq_one_letter_code
_entity_poly.pdbx_strand_id
1 'polypeptide(L)'
;MTDFVVDVGNSRMKWGRCSPQGIGAMATLPLDDTVAWSAQLSAWQPRPGSRWLLAGVNPEPLEKLVGFLKEANQSVQVLSDYRDVPIDVDVLEPSGVGIDRLLNALAVLSRRQAKTASVIVSVGSAVTVDVLDESGVFRGGAILPGLRLMAQALHDYTAKLPPVEVREPKTSLPGRSTTEAMVLGIHNAVVGGIALLVHRYRAGFGIGDLWLSGGDGPLIVESLRQQLRHSGLATSLWPEMTLEGIRLAGDRASLPVLK
;
A
#
# COMPACT_ATOMS: atom_id res chain seq x y z
N MET A 1 -19.70 6.91 -11.73
CA MET A 1 -19.17 6.33 -10.48
C MET A 1 -18.37 5.09 -10.85
N THR A 2 -17.24 4.86 -10.22
CA THR A 2 -16.42 3.66 -10.46
C THR A 2 -17.06 2.45 -9.77
N ASP A 3 -17.21 1.32 -10.46
CA ASP A 3 -17.82 0.10 -9.90
C ASP A 3 -16.77 -0.79 -9.24
N PHE A 4 -15.60 -0.90 -9.88
CA PHE A 4 -14.51 -1.75 -9.44
C PHE A 4 -13.17 -1.04 -9.57
N VAL A 5 -12.27 -1.34 -8.65
CA VAL A 5 -10.91 -0.80 -8.63
C VAL A 5 -9.90 -1.94 -8.49
N VAL A 6 -8.73 -1.78 -9.08
CA VAL A 6 -7.68 -2.79 -8.98
C VAL A 6 -6.32 -2.14 -8.79
N ASP A 7 -5.62 -2.60 -7.75
CA ASP A 7 -4.20 -2.32 -7.50
C ASP A 7 -3.35 -3.49 -7.99
N VAL A 8 -2.56 -3.29 -9.03
CA VAL A 8 -1.64 -4.28 -9.62
C VAL A 8 -0.22 -4.04 -9.09
N GLY A 9 0.13 -4.76 -8.02
CA GLY A 9 1.45 -4.70 -7.42
C GLY A 9 2.48 -5.64 -8.05
N ASN A 10 3.64 -5.77 -7.42
CA ASN A 10 4.75 -6.61 -7.90
C ASN A 10 4.60 -8.11 -7.59
N SER A 11 3.85 -8.47 -6.54
CA SER A 11 3.72 -9.87 -6.12
C SER A 11 2.28 -10.39 -6.11
N ARG A 12 1.31 -9.48 -6.13
CA ARG A 12 -0.13 -9.77 -6.07
C ARG A 12 -0.90 -8.57 -6.62
N MET A 13 -2.13 -8.82 -7.04
CA MET A 13 -3.09 -7.75 -7.30
C MET A 13 -4.21 -7.78 -6.27
N LYS A 14 -4.78 -6.61 -5.98
CA LYS A 14 -5.95 -6.48 -5.12
C LYS A 14 -7.09 -5.91 -5.93
N TRP A 15 -8.23 -6.57 -5.90
CA TRP A 15 -9.46 -6.07 -6.49
C TRP A 15 -10.35 -5.52 -5.39
N GLY A 16 -11.05 -4.42 -5.68
CA GLY A 16 -12.03 -3.80 -4.81
C GLY A 16 -13.35 -3.62 -5.54
N ARG A 17 -14.46 -4.03 -4.91
CA ARG A 17 -15.81 -3.65 -5.34
C ARG A 17 -16.21 -2.37 -4.61
N CYS A 18 -16.54 -1.33 -5.35
CA CYS A 18 -16.92 -0.05 -4.78
C CYS A 18 -18.34 -0.09 -4.20
N SER A 19 -18.55 0.70 -3.16
CA SER A 19 -19.83 1.00 -2.54
C SER A 19 -19.95 2.52 -2.36
N PRO A 20 -21.15 3.04 -2.02
CA PRO A 20 -21.31 4.46 -1.73
C PRO A 20 -20.42 4.97 -0.57
N GLN A 21 -19.97 4.09 0.32
CA GLN A 21 -19.16 4.43 1.50
C GLN A 21 -17.66 4.12 1.35
N GLY A 22 -17.21 3.60 0.20
CA GLY A 22 -15.81 3.23 -0.02
C GLY A 22 -15.64 1.89 -0.75
N ILE A 23 -14.67 1.09 -0.33
CA ILE A 23 -14.50 -0.29 -0.81
C ILE A 23 -15.40 -1.23 0.00
N GLY A 24 -16.42 -1.81 -0.64
CA GLY A 24 -17.39 -2.69 0.01
C GLY A 24 -16.95 -4.17 0.09
N ALA A 25 -16.09 -4.61 -0.83
CA ALA A 25 -15.49 -5.93 -0.79
C ALA A 25 -14.11 -5.90 -1.44
N MET A 26 -13.20 -6.77 -0.98
CA MET A 26 -11.84 -6.87 -1.49
C MET A 26 -11.48 -8.33 -1.75
N ALA A 27 -10.70 -8.58 -2.80
CA ALA A 27 -10.07 -9.86 -3.10
C ALA A 27 -8.57 -9.65 -3.38
N THR A 28 -7.74 -10.60 -2.96
CA THR A 28 -6.32 -10.63 -3.32
C THR A 28 -6.11 -11.79 -4.29
N LEU A 29 -5.53 -11.49 -5.46
CA LEU A 29 -5.37 -12.45 -6.54
C LEU A 29 -3.90 -12.52 -7.00
N PRO A 30 -3.48 -13.67 -7.54
CA PRO A 30 -2.22 -13.80 -8.27
C PRO A 30 -2.15 -12.89 -9.51
N LEU A 31 -0.93 -12.57 -9.94
CA LEU A 31 -0.63 -11.64 -11.04
C LEU A 31 -0.83 -12.19 -12.45
N ASP A 32 -0.88 -13.51 -12.63
CA ASP A 32 -0.96 -14.13 -13.95
C ASP A 32 -1.69 -15.48 -13.85
N ASP A 33 -2.95 -15.42 -13.42
CA ASP A 33 -3.81 -16.60 -13.29
C ASP A 33 -5.23 -16.24 -13.70
N THR A 34 -5.53 -16.46 -14.97
CA THR A 34 -6.86 -16.17 -15.55
C THR A 34 -7.95 -17.07 -14.99
N VAL A 35 -7.62 -18.23 -14.40
CA VAL A 35 -8.58 -19.10 -13.72
C VAL A 35 -9.03 -18.44 -12.42
N ALA A 36 -8.08 -17.95 -11.62
CA ALA A 36 -8.38 -17.21 -10.40
C ALA A 36 -9.18 -15.93 -10.71
N TRP A 37 -8.82 -15.19 -11.77
CA TRP A 37 -9.55 -13.98 -12.17
C TRP A 37 -10.97 -14.29 -12.64
N SER A 38 -11.15 -15.35 -13.44
CA SER A 38 -12.48 -15.79 -13.89
C SER A 38 -13.35 -16.21 -12.72
N ALA A 39 -12.81 -16.98 -11.79
CA ALA A 39 -13.51 -17.38 -10.57
C ALA A 39 -13.95 -16.16 -9.76
N GLN A 40 -13.09 -15.16 -9.60
CA GLN A 40 -13.42 -13.94 -8.87
C GLN A 40 -14.47 -13.08 -9.61
N LEU A 41 -14.36 -12.96 -10.94
CA LEU A 41 -15.31 -12.25 -11.77
C LEU A 41 -16.71 -12.90 -11.69
N SER A 42 -16.77 -14.23 -11.77
CA SER A 42 -18.00 -15.01 -11.59
C SER A 42 -18.57 -14.89 -10.18
N ALA A 43 -17.73 -14.79 -9.15
CA ALA A 43 -18.20 -14.59 -7.78
C ALA A 43 -18.83 -13.21 -7.58
N TRP A 44 -18.33 -12.17 -8.26
CA TRP A 44 -18.83 -10.80 -8.11
C TRP A 44 -19.94 -10.42 -9.09
N GLN A 45 -20.03 -11.12 -10.23
CA GLN A 45 -21.05 -10.96 -11.26
C GLN A 45 -21.23 -9.49 -11.69
N PRO A 46 -20.17 -8.81 -12.16
CA PRO A 46 -20.31 -7.45 -12.68
C PRO A 46 -21.23 -7.43 -13.89
N ARG A 47 -22.01 -6.36 -14.04
CA ARG A 47 -22.84 -6.18 -15.23
C ARG A 47 -21.93 -5.90 -16.44
N PRO A 48 -22.35 -6.26 -17.66
CA PRO A 48 -21.69 -5.78 -18.88
C PRO A 48 -21.55 -4.25 -18.86
N GLY A 49 -20.36 -3.76 -19.19
CA GLY A 49 -20.03 -2.34 -19.18
C GLY A 49 -19.76 -1.73 -17.81
N SER A 50 -19.66 -2.53 -16.73
CA SER A 50 -19.23 -1.99 -15.42
C SER A 50 -17.88 -1.29 -15.56
N ARG A 51 -17.68 -0.21 -14.82
CA ARG A 51 -16.48 0.62 -14.88
C ARG A 51 -15.42 0.12 -13.91
N TRP A 52 -14.28 -0.29 -14.47
CA TRP A 52 -13.08 -0.74 -13.78
C TRP A 52 -12.00 0.33 -13.89
N LEU A 53 -11.44 0.71 -12.75
CA LEU A 53 -10.30 1.62 -12.68
C LEU A 53 -9.09 0.89 -12.12
N LEU A 54 -8.04 0.78 -12.92
CA LEU A 54 -6.84 0.03 -12.60
C LEU A 54 -5.69 1.01 -12.34
N ALA A 55 -4.85 0.70 -11.38
CA ALA A 55 -3.55 1.33 -11.20
C ALA A 55 -2.53 0.23 -10.86
N GLY A 56 -1.25 0.47 -11.15
CA GLY A 56 -0.24 -0.51 -10.81
C GLY A 56 1.17 -0.08 -11.16
N VAL A 57 2.12 -0.80 -10.60
CA VAL A 57 3.56 -0.60 -10.80
C VAL A 57 4.19 -1.73 -11.63
N ASN A 58 3.38 -2.72 -12.04
CA ASN A 58 3.82 -3.87 -12.84
C ASN A 58 3.10 -3.88 -14.21
N PRO A 59 3.75 -3.41 -15.29
CA PRO A 59 3.09 -3.20 -16.59
C PRO A 59 2.55 -4.48 -17.24
N GLU A 60 3.29 -5.59 -17.21
CA GLU A 60 2.91 -6.81 -17.94
C GLU A 60 1.62 -7.44 -17.37
N PRO A 61 1.50 -7.73 -16.05
CA PRO A 61 0.24 -8.16 -15.45
C PRO A 61 -0.91 -7.18 -15.64
N LEU A 62 -0.61 -5.87 -15.63
CA LEU A 62 -1.61 -4.83 -15.82
C LEU A 62 -2.21 -4.90 -17.23
N GLU A 63 -1.37 -5.01 -18.26
CA GLU A 63 -1.80 -5.17 -19.66
C GLU A 63 -2.61 -6.45 -19.87
N LYS A 64 -2.14 -7.58 -19.31
CA LYS A 64 -2.88 -8.86 -19.35
C LYS A 64 -4.26 -8.73 -18.72
N LEU A 65 -4.37 -8.08 -17.56
CA LEU A 65 -5.64 -7.86 -16.88
C LEU A 65 -6.58 -6.95 -17.69
N VAL A 66 -6.05 -5.90 -18.32
CA VAL A 66 -6.84 -5.01 -19.19
C VAL A 66 -7.45 -5.80 -20.35
N GLY A 67 -6.68 -6.68 -20.98
CA GLY A 67 -7.17 -7.58 -22.04
C GLY A 67 -8.30 -8.48 -21.53
N PHE A 68 -8.04 -9.20 -20.43
CA PHE A 68 -9.00 -10.10 -19.78
C PHE A 68 -10.34 -9.41 -19.46
N LEU A 69 -10.31 -8.22 -18.86
CA LEU A 69 -11.54 -7.49 -18.48
C LEU A 69 -12.30 -6.98 -19.71
N LYS A 70 -11.60 -6.55 -20.76
CA LYS A 70 -12.23 -6.12 -22.02
C LYS A 70 -12.93 -7.28 -22.74
N GLU A 71 -12.30 -8.46 -22.77
CA GLU A 71 -12.93 -9.69 -23.31
C GLU A 71 -14.18 -10.07 -22.52
N ALA A 72 -14.20 -9.82 -21.21
CA ALA A 72 -15.38 -9.97 -20.36
C ALA A 72 -16.41 -8.81 -20.47
N ASN A 73 -16.33 -8.00 -21.52
CA ASN A 73 -17.22 -6.88 -21.83
C ASN A 73 -17.29 -5.82 -20.70
N GLN A 74 -16.15 -5.51 -20.08
CA GLN A 74 -16.03 -4.47 -19.06
C GLN A 74 -15.45 -3.17 -19.63
N SER A 75 -15.81 -2.03 -19.03
CA SER A 75 -15.19 -0.73 -19.34
C SER A 75 -13.97 -0.53 -18.45
N VAL A 76 -12.78 -0.41 -19.04
CA VAL A 76 -11.51 -0.37 -18.30
C VAL A 76 -10.79 0.95 -18.54
N GLN A 77 -10.43 1.63 -17.46
CA GLN A 77 -9.55 2.79 -17.44
C GLN A 77 -8.32 2.46 -16.60
N VAL A 78 -7.14 2.90 -17.04
CA VAL A 78 -5.88 2.75 -16.30
C VAL A 78 -5.42 4.13 -15.85
N LEU A 79 -5.04 4.26 -14.58
CA LEU A 79 -4.28 5.37 -14.03
C LEU A 79 -2.80 5.00 -14.18
N SER A 80 -2.07 5.75 -14.98
CA SER A 80 -0.66 5.46 -15.28
C SER A 80 0.25 6.68 -15.12
N ASP A 81 -0.33 7.87 -15.02
CA ASP A 81 0.40 9.11 -14.83
C ASP A 81 0.13 9.69 -13.44
N TYR A 82 1.14 10.29 -12.80
CA TYR A 82 0.96 10.95 -11.50
C TYR A 82 -0.14 12.03 -11.56
N ARG A 83 -0.35 12.67 -12.72
CA ARG A 83 -1.39 13.67 -12.98
C ARG A 83 -2.81 13.10 -13.00
N ASP A 84 -2.94 11.77 -13.10
CA ASP A 84 -4.23 11.10 -12.96
C ASP A 84 -4.69 11.10 -11.49
N VAL A 85 -3.76 11.27 -10.54
CA VAL A 85 -4.03 11.32 -9.10
C VAL A 85 -4.23 12.78 -8.68
N PRO A 86 -5.45 13.17 -8.25
CA PRO A 86 -5.77 14.55 -7.88
C PRO A 86 -5.23 14.93 -6.48
N ILE A 87 -3.91 15.01 -6.37
CA ILE A 87 -3.18 15.44 -5.17
C ILE A 87 -2.01 16.33 -5.58
N ASP A 88 -1.67 17.30 -4.73
CA ASP A 88 -0.48 18.10 -4.94
C ASP A 88 0.78 17.28 -4.61
N VAL A 89 1.77 17.35 -5.49
CA VAL A 89 3.01 16.59 -5.39
C VAL A 89 4.19 17.56 -5.46
N ASP A 90 4.94 17.65 -4.36
CA ASP A 90 6.14 18.48 -4.27
C ASP A 90 7.36 17.61 -3.98
N VAL A 91 7.94 17.09 -5.06
CA VAL A 91 9.21 16.38 -5.11
C VAL A 91 9.97 16.80 -6.37
N LEU A 92 11.27 16.54 -6.43
CA LEU A 92 12.09 16.91 -7.59
C LEU A 92 11.66 16.21 -8.89
N GLU A 93 11.21 14.95 -8.80
CA GLU A 93 10.84 14.13 -9.94
C GLU A 93 9.45 13.48 -9.75
N PRO A 94 8.34 14.24 -9.92
CA PRO A 94 6.99 13.73 -9.67
C PRO A 94 6.63 12.50 -10.50
N SER A 95 7.10 12.43 -11.76
CA SER A 95 6.89 11.28 -12.65
C SER A 95 7.60 10.00 -12.20
N GLY A 96 8.61 10.10 -11.32
CA GLY A 96 9.32 8.95 -10.75
C GLY A 96 8.65 8.37 -9.52
N VAL A 97 7.61 9.02 -8.99
CA VAL A 97 6.88 8.52 -7.82
C VAL A 97 5.96 7.38 -8.24
N GLY A 98 6.06 6.25 -7.56
CA GLY A 98 5.13 5.13 -7.74
C GLY A 98 3.68 5.58 -7.53
N ILE A 99 2.80 5.25 -8.47
CA ILE A 99 1.41 5.71 -8.45
C ILE A 99 0.66 5.22 -7.21
N ASP A 100 1.00 4.03 -6.70
CA ASP A 100 0.46 3.45 -5.47
C ASP A 100 0.73 4.34 -4.23
N ARG A 101 1.90 4.98 -4.17
CA ARG A 101 2.24 5.93 -3.08
C ARG A 101 1.35 7.17 -3.12
N LEU A 102 1.09 7.71 -4.32
CA LEU A 102 0.21 8.87 -4.51
C LEU A 102 -1.25 8.53 -4.21
N LEU A 103 -1.71 7.35 -4.63
CA LEU A 103 -3.07 6.86 -4.35
C LEU A 103 -3.29 6.63 -2.85
N ASN A 104 -2.29 6.08 -2.16
CA ASN A 104 -2.32 5.96 -0.70
C ASN A 104 -2.40 7.33 -0.01
N ALA A 105 -1.62 8.30 -0.50
CA ALA A 105 -1.67 9.67 0.01
C ALA A 105 -3.04 10.33 -0.22
N LEU A 106 -3.64 10.13 -1.39
CA LEU A 106 -4.99 10.62 -1.69
C LEU A 106 -6.05 9.99 -0.77
N ALA A 107 -5.95 8.69 -0.51
CA ALA A 107 -6.83 7.99 0.42
C ALA A 107 -6.72 8.58 1.83
N VAL A 108 -5.50 8.81 2.31
CA VAL A 108 -5.27 9.43 3.64
C VAL A 108 -5.76 10.87 3.68
N LEU A 109 -5.53 11.67 2.63
CA LEU A 109 -6.04 13.05 2.53
C LEU A 109 -7.56 13.12 2.72
N SER A 110 -8.30 12.12 2.24
CA SER A 110 -9.77 12.06 2.36
C SER A 110 -10.30 11.75 3.77
N ARG A 111 -9.45 11.18 4.65
CA ARG A 111 -9.88 10.69 5.99
C ARG A 111 -9.18 11.36 7.16
N ARG A 112 -7.99 11.90 6.95
CA ARG A 112 -7.22 12.56 8.00
C ARG A 112 -7.97 13.78 8.55
N GLN A 113 -7.59 14.20 9.74
CA GLN A 113 -8.06 15.47 10.28
C GLN A 113 -7.52 16.63 9.45
N ALA A 114 -8.35 17.64 9.22
CA ALA A 114 -7.96 18.82 8.47
C ALA A 114 -6.76 19.51 9.14
N LYS A 115 -5.77 19.94 8.32
CA LYS A 115 -4.52 20.58 8.77
C LYS A 115 -3.63 19.69 9.66
N THR A 116 -3.73 18.38 9.51
CA THR A 116 -2.85 17.41 10.19
C THR A 116 -1.89 16.79 9.18
N ALA A 117 -0.59 16.87 9.43
CA ALA A 117 0.39 16.14 8.65
C ALA A 117 0.37 14.63 9.00
N SER A 118 0.48 13.79 8.00
CA SER A 118 0.32 12.34 8.09
C SER A 118 1.54 11.60 7.59
N VAL A 119 1.90 10.51 8.26
CA VAL A 119 2.81 9.51 7.68
C VAL A 119 2.01 8.35 7.12
N ILE A 120 2.29 7.98 5.88
CA ILE A 120 1.66 6.88 5.17
C ILE A 120 2.68 5.77 5.02
N VAL A 121 2.37 4.59 5.50
CA VAL A 121 3.24 3.42 5.46
C VAL A 121 2.57 2.31 4.68
N SER A 122 3.21 1.81 3.62
CA SER A 122 2.77 0.61 2.91
C SER A 122 3.78 -0.52 3.13
N VAL A 123 3.33 -1.68 3.61
CA VAL A 123 4.19 -2.84 3.91
C VAL A 123 3.86 -3.99 2.95
N GLY A 124 4.59 -4.06 1.85
CA GLY A 124 4.45 -5.09 0.82
C GLY A 124 5.80 -5.63 0.35
N SER A 125 5.96 -5.83 -0.96
CA SER A 125 7.22 -6.26 -1.58
C SER A 125 8.38 -5.29 -1.24
N ALA A 126 8.07 -4.00 -1.22
CA ALA A 126 8.84 -2.96 -0.57
C ALA A 126 8.03 -2.36 0.59
N VAL A 127 8.72 -1.67 1.49
CA VAL A 127 8.11 -0.81 2.50
C VAL A 127 8.29 0.64 2.07
N THR A 128 7.21 1.40 1.97
CA THR A 128 7.28 2.85 1.77
C THR A 128 6.87 3.58 3.04
N VAL A 129 7.51 4.73 3.30
CA VAL A 129 7.18 5.62 4.43
C VAL A 129 7.15 7.04 3.90
N ASP A 130 5.94 7.49 3.56
CA ASP A 130 5.64 8.71 2.84
C ASP A 130 5.07 9.79 3.75
N VAL A 131 5.31 11.06 3.41
CA VAL A 131 4.81 12.23 4.14
C VAL A 131 3.79 12.97 3.31
N LEU A 132 2.64 13.23 3.94
CA LEU A 132 1.63 14.16 3.46
C LEU A 132 1.56 15.32 4.46
N ASP A 133 1.95 16.52 4.05
CA ASP A 133 2.04 17.66 4.98
C ASP A 133 0.67 18.19 5.40
N GLU A 134 0.63 19.15 6.33
CA GLU A 134 -0.63 19.73 6.83
C GLU A 134 -1.50 20.37 5.73
N SER A 135 -0.91 20.83 4.63
CA SER A 135 -1.61 21.40 3.48
C SER A 135 -2.18 20.34 2.54
N GLY A 136 -1.72 19.09 2.65
CA GLY A 136 -2.17 17.99 1.79
C GLY A 136 -1.29 17.76 0.58
N VAL A 137 -0.06 18.28 0.65
CA VAL A 137 0.96 18.10 -0.38
C VAL A 137 1.76 16.86 -0.05
N PHE A 138 1.91 15.97 -1.04
CA PHE A 138 2.79 14.82 -0.96
C PHE A 138 4.25 15.29 -1.04
N ARG A 139 5.03 15.02 0.01
CA ARG A 139 6.42 15.49 0.18
C ARG A 139 7.47 14.42 -0.11
N GLY A 140 7.06 13.28 -0.66
CA GLY A 140 7.94 12.13 -0.82
C GLY A 140 8.08 11.31 0.45
N GLY A 141 9.17 10.55 0.53
CA GLY A 141 9.34 9.57 1.60
C GLY A 141 10.56 8.68 1.42
N ALA A 142 10.58 7.58 2.15
CA ALA A 142 11.63 6.56 2.10
C ALA A 142 11.10 5.24 1.53
N ILE A 143 11.98 4.46 0.91
CA ILE A 143 11.72 3.10 0.43
C ILE A 143 12.72 2.16 1.09
N LEU A 144 12.22 1.08 1.69
CA LEU A 144 12.99 0.02 2.32
C LEU A 144 12.62 -1.32 1.67
N PRO A 145 13.49 -2.34 1.71
CA PRO A 145 13.09 -3.69 1.31
C PRO A 145 11.98 -4.22 2.24
N GLY A 146 11.01 -4.93 1.68
CA GLY A 146 9.95 -5.58 2.46
C GLY A 146 10.46 -6.78 3.25
N LEU A 147 9.65 -7.28 4.19
CA LEU A 147 10.03 -8.40 5.06
C LEU A 147 10.44 -9.62 4.23
N ARG A 148 9.60 -9.99 3.25
CA ARG A 148 9.84 -11.16 2.37
C ARG A 148 11.05 -10.97 1.48
N LEU A 149 11.26 -9.75 0.97
CA LEU A 149 12.44 -9.43 0.17
C LEU A 149 13.73 -9.54 0.99
N MET A 150 13.73 -9.06 2.24
CA MET A 150 14.87 -9.22 3.14
C MET A 150 15.14 -10.71 3.44
N ALA A 151 14.11 -11.50 3.72
CA ALA A 151 14.22 -12.94 3.97
C ALA A 151 14.81 -13.67 2.76
N GLN A 152 14.27 -13.39 1.57
CA GLN A 152 14.76 -13.95 0.31
C GLN A 152 16.21 -13.54 0.05
N ALA A 153 16.55 -12.27 0.20
CA ALA A 153 17.91 -11.79 -0.04
C ALA A 153 18.94 -12.46 0.88
N LEU A 154 18.61 -12.66 2.16
CA LEU A 154 19.49 -13.38 3.08
C LEU A 154 19.70 -14.85 2.66
N HIS A 155 18.66 -15.50 2.16
CA HIS A 155 18.77 -16.88 1.66
C HIS A 155 19.57 -16.95 0.35
N ASP A 156 19.20 -16.15 -0.64
CA ASP A 156 19.73 -16.23 -2.00
C ASP A 156 21.20 -15.74 -2.08
N TYR A 157 21.59 -14.78 -1.23
CA TYR A 157 22.93 -14.16 -1.27
C TYR A 157 23.86 -14.59 -0.13
N THR A 158 23.54 -15.68 0.59
CA THR A 158 24.46 -16.25 1.59
C THR A 158 24.50 -17.78 1.55
N ALA A 159 25.66 -18.37 1.85
CA ALA A 159 25.85 -19.81 1.65
C ALA A 159 25.16 -20.71 2.70
N LYS A 160 24.76 -20.18 3.86
CA LYS A 160 24.31 -21.00 5.01
C LYS A 160 22.98 -20.58 5.60
N LEU A 161 22.38 -19.48 5.17
CA LEU A 161 21.10 -19.04 5.74
C LEU A 161 19.94 -19.80 5.07
N PRO A 162 19.09 -20.47 5.85
CA PRO A 162 17.96 -21.21 5.29
C PRO A 162 16.88 -20.24 4.79
N PRO A 163 15.96 -20.71 3.92
CA PRO A 163 14.75 -19.96 3.64
C PRO A 163 13.93 -19.84 4.93
N VAL A 164 13.36 -18.66 5.17
CA VAL A 164 12.54 -18.41 6.37
C VAL A 164 11.21 -17.77 6.00
N GLU A 165 10.17 -18.17 6.72
CA GLU A 165 8.88 -17.49 6.65
C GLU A 165 8.88 -16.26 7.56
N VAL A 166 8.48 -15.11 7.01
CA VAL A 166 8.34 -13.87 7.78
C VAL A 166 7.09 -13.93 8.64
N ARG A 167 7.24 -13.54 9.89
CA ARG A 167 6.18 -13.54 10.91
C ARG A 167 6.56 -12.57 12.01
N GLU A 168 5.59 -12.22 12.83
CA GLU A 168 5.89 -11.55 14.10
C GLU A 168 6.78 -12.47 14.96
N PRO A 169 7.96 -12.01 15.41
CA PRO A 169 8.82 -12.80 16.26
C PRO A 169 8.15 -13.11 17.59
N LYS A 170 8.32 -14.33 18.09
CA LYS A 170 8.03 -14.63 19.48
C LYS A 170 9.04 -13.85 20.34
N THR A 171 8.63 -13.37 21.51
CA THR A 171 9.35 -12.43 22.40
C THR A 171 10.72 -12.87 22.93
N SER A 172 11.28 -13.99 22.45
CA SER A 172 12.62 -14.44 22.82
C SER A 172 13.69 -13.51 22.23
N LEU A 173 14.34 -12.73 23.11
CA LEU A 173 15.51 -11.92 22.81
C LEU A 173 16.71 -12.39 23.67
N PRO A 174 17.91 -12.61 23.10
CA PRO A 174 18.21 -12.68 21.67
C PRO A 174 17.69 -13.97 21.02
N GLY A 175 17.63 -14.01 19.68
CA GLY A 175 17.38 -15.24 18.93
C GLY A 175 18.47 -16.27 19.16
N ARG A 176 18.11 -17.54 19.34
CA ARG A 176 19.03 -18.63 19.74
C ARG A 176 19.25 -19.68 18.65
N SER A 177 18.62 -19.51 17.49
CA SER A 177 18.89 -20.25 16.26
C SER A 177 19.07 -19.30 15.09
N THR A 178 19.66 -19.76 13.99
CA THR A 178 19.79 -18.98 12.75
C THR A 178 18.44 -18.45 12.27
N THR A 179 17.42 -19.30 12.25
CA THR A 179 16.05 -18.91 11.85
C THR A 179 15.46 -17.86 12.79
N GLU A 180 15.62 -18.02 14.11
CA GLU A 180 15.16 -17.01 15.08
C GLU A 180 15.89 -15.68 14.91
N ALA A 181 17.21 -15.71 14.73
CA ALA A 181 18.02 -14.51 14.53
C ALA A 181 17.62 -13.77 13.23
N MET A 182 17.38 -14.50 12.14
CA MET A 182 16.91 -13.93 10.87
C MET A 182 15.53 -13.29 11.02
N VAL A 183 14.53 -14.02 11.53
CA VAL A 183 13.17 -13.51 11.71
C VAL A 183 13.16 -12.29 12.63
N LEU A 184 13.92 -12.35 13.73
CA LEU A 184 14.05 -11.24 14.67
C LEU A 184 14.69 -10.02 14.00
N GLY A 185 15.81 -10.20 13.29
CA GLY A 185 16.54 -9.12 12.63
C GLY A 185 15.72 -8.43 11.55
N ILE A 186 15.09 -9.20 10.66
CA ILE A 186 14.25 -8.69 9.56
C ILE A 186 13.09 -7.86 10.12
N HIS A 187 12.35 -8.41 11.10
CA HIS A 187 11.20 -7.74 11.66
C HIS A 187 11.58 -6.44 12.37
N ASN A 188 12.63 -6.45 13.20
CA ASN A 188 13.09 -5.25 13.90
C ASN A 188 13.72 -4.22 12.96
N ALA A 189 14.36 -4.64 11.85
CA ALA A 189 14.87 -3.72 10.85
C ALA A 189 13.73 -2.92 10.21
N VAL A 190 12.62 -3.56 9.86
CA VAL A 190 11.44 -2.89 9.29
C VAL A 190 10.75 -2.01 10.33
N VAL A 191 10.39 -2.56 11.50
CA VAL A 191 9.70 -1.82 12.55
C VAL A 191 10.53 -0.63 13.04
N GLY A 192 11.81 -0.85 13.34
CA GLY A 192 12.74 0.18 13.80
C GLY A 192 13.02 1.23 12.73
N GLY A 193 13.17 0.82 11.47
CA GLY A 193 13.32 1.71 10.33
C GLY A 193 12.14 2.66 10.17
N ILE A 194 10.91 2.12 10.19
CA ILE A 194 9.68 2.92 10.14
C ILE A 194 9.61 3.85 11.36
N ALA A 195 9.82 3.34 12.57
CA ALA A 195 9.73 4.14 13.79
C ALA A 195 10.72 5.31 13.81
N LEU A 196 11.96 5.09 13.35
CA LEU A 196 12.97 6.13 13.24
C LEU A 196 12.59 7.20 12.20
N LEU A 197 12.08 6.79 11.04
CA LEU A 197 11.60 7.71 10.01
C LEU A 197 10.42 8.55 10.50
N VAL A 198 9.43 7.92 11.13
CA VAL A 198 8.29 8.61 11.75
C VAL A 198 8.77 9.63 12.79
N HIS A 199 9.72 9.26 13.65
CA HIS A 199 10.30 10.19 14.63
C HIS A 199 10.95 11.41 13.95
N ARG A 200 11.74 11.19 12.89
CA ARG A 200 12.39 12.27 12.12
C ARG A 200 11.38 13.15 11.41
N TYR A 201 10.39 12.56 10.75
CA TYR A 201 9.34 13.31 10.05
C TYR A 201 8.49 14.11 11.04
N ARG A 202 8.22 13.59 12.23
CA ARG A 202 7.49 14.33 13.26
C ARG A 202 8.22 15.60 13.70
N ALA A 203 9.55 15.55 13.81
CA ALA A 203 10.35 16.73 14.14
C ALA A 203 10.32 17.80 13.02
N GLY A 204 10.20 17.40 11.75
CA GLY A 204 10.19 18.33 10.61
C GLY A 204 8.80 18.82 10.16
N PHE A 205 7.78 17.98 10.28
CA PHE A 205 6.44 18.21 9.69
C PHE A 205 5.30 18.26 10.72
N GLY A 206 5.56 18.01 12.00
CA GLY A 206 4.50 18.01 13.02
C GLY A 206 3.48 16.88 12.83
N ILE A 207 3.94 15.69 12.45
CA ILE A 207 3.11 14.51 12.17
C ILE A 207 2.12 14.22 13.33
N GLY A 208 0.83 14.18 13.00
CA GLY A 208 -0.26 13.94 13.95
C GLY A 208 -0.92 12.57 13.84
N ASP A 209 -0.79 11.87 12.70
CA ASP A 209 -1.25 10.50 12.54
C ASP A 209 -0.34 9.64 11.64
N LEU A 210 -0.50 8.31 11.76
CA LEU A 210 0.16 7.30 10.95
C LEU A 210 -0.87 6.32 10.40
N TRP A 211 -0.85 6.14 9.08
CA TRP A 211 -1.71 5.22 8.34
C TRP A 211 -0.88 4.10 7.76
N LEU A 212 -1.23 2.86 8.07
CA LEU A 212 -0.50 1.66 7.69
C LEU A 212 -1.35 0.82 6.74
N SER A 213 -0.77 0.33 5.64
CA SER A 213 -1.40 -0.65 4.75
C SER A 213 -0.37 -1.68 4.25
N GLY A 214 -0.71 -2.38 3.18
CA GLY A 214 0.11 -3.42 2.58
C GLY A 214 -0.16 -4.81 3.16
N GLY A 215 0.14 -5.84 2.36
CA GLY A 215 -0.21 -7.22 2.68
C GLY A 215 0.52 -7.80 3.89
N ASP A 216 1.69 -7.26 4.22
CA ASP A 216 2.48 -7.67 5.39
C ASP A 216 2.33 -6.67 6.56
N GLY A 217 1.49 -5.63 6.42
CA GLY A 217 1.18 -4.67 7.48
C GLY A 217 0.69 -5.30 8.80
N PRO A 218 -0.22 -6.30 8.76
CA PRO A 218 -0.63 -7.03 9.97
C PRO A 218 0.51 -7.69 10.73
N LEU A 219 1.63 -8.03 10.09
CA LEU A 219 2.78 -8.68 10.75
C LEU A 219 3.59 -7.71 11.63
N ILE A 220 3.41 -6.40 11.45
CA ILE A 220 4.23 -5.38 12.13
C ILE A 220 3.42 -4.36 12.93
N VAL A 221 2.10 -4.27 12.72
CA VAL A 221 1.29 -3.18 13.28
C VAL A 221 1.35 -3.10 14.81
N GLU A 222 1.27 -4.24 15.51
CA GLU A 222 1.31 -4.26 16.98
C GLU A 222 2.67 -3.85 17.52
N SER A 223 3.73 -4.40 16.93
CA SER A 223 5.10 -4.03 17.28
C SER A 223 5.39 -2.55 16.99
N LEU A 224 4.88 -2.01 15.88
CA LEU A 224 5.01 -0.60 15.54
C LEU A 224 4.26 0.30 16.53
N ARG A 225 3.02 -0.07 16.90
CA ARG A 225 2.23 0.60 17.96
C ARG A 225 3.00 0.62 19.27
N GLN A 226 3.59 -0.51 19.65
CA GLN A 226 4.37 -0.62 20.88
C GLN A 226 5.60 0.29 20.85
N GLN A 227 6.31 0.37 19.72
CA GLN A 227 7.46 1.26 19.55
C GLN A 227 7.07 2.73 19.60
N LEU A 228 5.93 3.09 19.01
CA LEU A 228 5.43 4.46 18.94
C LEU A 228 4.57 4.87 20.14
N ARG A 229 4.34 4.02 21.15
CA ARG A 229 3.41 4.29 22.26
C ARG A 229 3.61 5.64 22.96
N HIS A 230 4.86 6.05 23.18
CA HIS A 230 5.18 7.31 23.88
C HIS A 230 5.06 8.55 22.97
N SER A 231 4.87 8.35 21.67
CA SER A 231 4.72 9.46 20.73
C SER A 231 3.34 10.13 20.80
N GLY A 232 2.33 9.42 21.33
CA GLY A 232 0.92 9.86 21.27
C GLY A 232 0.32 9.75 19.87
N LEU A 233 1.03 9.15 18.90
CA LEU A 233 0.61 9.08 17.51
C LEU A 233 -0.44 7.98 17.30
N ALA A 234 -1.58 8.35 16.74
CA ALA A 234 -2.58 7.38 16.31
C ALA A 234 -2.03 6.55 15.14
N THR A 235 -2.01 5.22 15.28
CA THR A 235 -1.50 4.28 14.28
C THR A 235 -2.64 3.37 13.79
N SER A 236 -3.12 3.63 12.58
CA SER A 236 -4.31 3.00 11.99
C SER A 236 -3.91 2.05 10.87
N LEU A 237 -4.29 0.76 10.97
CA LEU A 237 -4.18 -0.19 9.86
C LEU A 237 -5.39 -0.04 8.94
N TRP A 238 -5.15 0.14 7.64
CA TRP A 238 -6.17 0.30 6.61
C TRP A 238 -5.86 -0.57 5.38
N PRO A 239 -6.31 -1.83 5.35
CA PRO A 239 -5.98 -2.79 4.29
C PRO A 239 -6.38 -2.36 2.86
N GLU A 240 -7.46 -1.59 2.75
CA GLU A 240 -8.07 -1.12 1.50
C GLU A 240 -7.52 0.23 1.00
N MET A 241 -6.54 0.82 1.70
CA MET A 241 -6.04 2.18 1.45
C MET A 241 -5.74 2.48 -0.02
N THR A 242 -4.94 1.65 -0.71
CA THR A 242 -4.62 1.88 -2.13
C THR A 242 -5.87 1.84 -3.01
N LEU A 243 -6.77 0.88 -2.76
CA LEU A 243 -8.01 0.71 -3.52
C LEU A 243 -8.92 1.92 -3.35
N GLU A 244 -9.01 2.46 -2.13
CA GLU A 244 -9.75 3.69 -1.87
C GLU A 244 -9.14 4.87 -2.63
N GLY A 245 -7.80 4.97 -2.65
CA GLY A 245 -7.10 5.96 -3.46
C GLY A 245 -7.47 5.91 -4.93
N ILE A 246 -7.51 4.71 -5.51
CA ILE A 246 -7.94 4.49 -6.91
C ILE A 246 -9.38 4.94 -7.10
N ARG A 247 -10.28 4.53 -6.21
CA ARG A 247 -11.70 4.91 -6.27
C ARG A 247 -11.87 6.43 -6.28
N LEU A 248 -11.18 7.12 -5.37
CA LEU A 248 -11.21 8.58 -5.23
C LEU A 248 -10.63 9.30 -6.46
N ALA A 249 -9.56 8.79 -7.04
CA ALA A 249 -9.00 9.34 -8.29
C ALA A 249 -10.00 9.27 -9.45
N GLY A 250 -10.82 8.21 -9.51
CA GLY A 250 -11.87 8.02 -10.51
C GLY A 250 -13.13 8.88 -10.33
N ASP A 251 -13.36 9.39 -9.10
CA ASP A 251 -14.55 10.13 -8.68
C ASP A 251 -14.17 11.54 -8.17
N ARG A 252 -13.57 12.37 -9.05
CA ARG A 252 -13.06 13.73 -8.72
C ARG A 252 -14.04 14.65 -7.97
N ALA A 253 -15.35 14.42 -8.09
CA ALA A 253 -16.37 15.21 -7.39
C ALA A 253 -16.45 14.91 -5.87
N SER A 254 -15.81 13.84 -5.40
CA SER A 254 -15.85 13.39 -4.00
C SER A 254 -14.71 13.91 -3.13
N LEU A 255 -13.79 14.70 -3.69
CA LEU A 255 -12.65 15.24 -2.95
C LEU A 255 -13.04 16.52 -2.21
N PRO A 256 -12.60 16.70 -0.95
CA PRO A 256 -12.78 17.97 -0.27
C PRO A 256 -12.06 19.05 -1.07
N VAL A 257 -12.79 20.11 -1.44
CA VAL A 257 -12.18 21.30 -2.03
C VAL A 257 -11.26 21.90 -0.97
N LEU A 258 -9.94 21.82 -1.18
CA LEU A 258 -8.97 22.55 -0.40
C LEU A 258 -9.29 24.04 -0.57
N LYS A 259 -9.82 24.66 0.49
CA LYS A 259 -10.03 26.10 0.59
C LYS A 259 -8.86 26.74 1.32
#